data_AF-A0A954YX66-F1
#
_entry.id   AF-A0A954YX66-F1
#
_cell.length_a   1.000
_cell.length_b   1.000
_cell.length_c   1.000
_cell.angle_alpha   90.00
_cell.angle_beta   90.00
_cell.angle_gamma   90.00
#
_symmetry.space_group_name_H-M   'P 1'
#
loop_
_entity.id
_entity.type
_entity.pdbx_description
1 polymer ?
#
loop_
_entity_poly.entity_id
_entity_poly.type
_entity_poly.pdbx_seq_one_letter_code
_entity_poly.pdbx_strand_id
1 'polypeptide(L)'
;QQLLNFVKANIGQDQGLNFVPVQVGPNQTLHQLSHPMLMMQGLTPVFGCADGYFIFAGSPETVKKCLLTARGKHANITESAAWKAQALMPKGAVNTIAFTNQSDMARELQAAITSMTMGIGFLQIGAPNLPPEAQRLISAAARILPKLLPVAEKMNFFKSTASYTIYGGGAWTTRSVQNYKSPAEVKKLEDGGVGGDDADSAM
;
A
#
# COMPACT_ATOMS: atom_id res chain seq x y z
N GLN A 1 -17.48 19.83 5.23
CA GLN A 1 -17.40 21.05 4.38
C GLN A 1 -16.11 21.86 4.53
N GLN A 2 -15.70 22.26 5.75
CA GLN A 2 -14.60 23.22 5.94
C GLN A 2 -13.25 22.79 5.31
N LEU A 3 -12.88 21.51 5.43
CA LEU A 3 -11.66 20.97 4.81
C LEU A 3 -11.64 21.13 3.28
N LEU A 4 -12.77 20.85 2.61
CA LEU A 4 -12.88 21.00 1.15
C LEU A 4 -12.72 22.47 0.74
N ASN A 5 -13.32 23.38 1.50
CA ASN A 5 -13.21 24.81 1.24
C ASN A 5 -11.76 25.29 1.44
N PHE A 6 -11.08 24.80 2.48
CA PHE A 6 -9.66 25.08 2.71
C PHE A 6 -8.78 24.60 1.56
N VAL A 7 -8.95 23.35 1.11
CA VAL A 7 -8.15 22.79 0.01
C VAL A 7 -8.41 23.54 -1.30
N LYS A 8 -9.68 23.83 -1.62
CA LYS A 8 -10.04 24.61 -2.81
C LYS A 8 -9.45 26.03 -2.78
N ALA A 9 -9.43 26.67 -1.62
CA ALA A 9 -8.91 28.03 -1.47
C ALA A 9 -7.38 28.11 -1.56
N ASN A 10 -6.65 27.06 -1.15
CA ASN A 10 -5.19 27.09 -1.06
C ASN A 10 -4.45 26.41 -2.22
N ILE A 11 -5.06 25.42 -2.87
CA ILE A 11 -4.40 24.69 -3.98
C ILE A 11 -4.89 25.18 -5.36
N GLY A 12 -5.98 25.96 -5.38
CA GLY A 12 -6.51 26.61 -6.58
C GLY A 12 -7.30 25.65 -7.49
N GLN A 13 -8.44 26.12 -8.00
CA GLN A 13 -9.15 25.40 -9.07
C GLN A 13 -8.33 25.36 -10.38
N ASP A 14 -7.36 26.26 -10.52
CA ASP A 14 -6.54 26.43 -11.72
C ASP A 14 -5.55 25.27 -11.97
N GLN A 15 -5.32 24.40 -10.98
CA GLN A 15 -4.45 23.22 -11.13
C GLN A 15 -5.20 21.96 -11.59
N GLY A 16 -6.46 22.06 -12.03
CA GLY A 16 -7.21 20.92 -12.56
C GLY A 16 -7.56 19.85 -11.50
N LEU A 17 -7.52 20.21 -10.22
CA LEU A 17 -7.94 19.37 -9.10
C LEU A 17 -9.46 19.44 -8.96
N ASN A 18 -10.13 18.34 -9.30
CA ASN A 18 -11.57 18.18 -9.19
C ASN A 18 -11.92 17.22 -8.05
N PHE A 19 -12.98 17.57 -7.29
CA PHE A 19 -13.50 16.71 -6.22
C PHE A 19 -14.85 16.15 -6.66
N VAL A 20 -14.91 14.85 -6.93
CA VAL A 20 -16.14 14.17 -7.36
C VAL A 20 -16.76 13.49 -6.14
N PRO A 21 -18.03 13.74 -5.78
CA PRO A 21 -18.69 13.04 -4.69
C PRO A 21 -18.89 11.57 -5.07
N VAL A 22 -18.59 10.66 -4.15
CA VAL A 22 -18.76 9.21 -4.33
C VAL A 22 -19.57 8.63 -3.18
N GLN A 23 -20.65 7.94 -3.52
CA GLN A 23 -21.54 7.34 -2.55
C GLN A 23 -20.98 5.99 -2.08
N VAL A 24 -20.65 5.87 -0.79
CA VAL A 24 -20.13 4.63 -0.19
C VAL A 24 -21.14 3.89 0.69
N GLY A 25 -22.27 4.53 1.00
CA GLY A 25 -23.37 3.95 1.78
C GLY A 25 -24.68 4.73 1.59
N PRO A 26 -25.79 4.32 2.23
CA PRO A 26 -27.10 4.97 2.02
C PRO A 26 -27.08 6.49 2.24
N ASN A 27 -26.34 6.96 3.25
CA ASN A 27 -26.26 8.38 3.62
C ASN A 27 -24.78 8.84 3.77
N GLN A 28 -23.86 8.22 3.02
CA GLN A 28 -22.42 8.46 3.19
C GLN A 28 -21.78 8.79 1.87
N THR A 29 -21.28 10.02 1.78
CA THR A 29 -20.61 10.55 0.60
C THR A 29 -19.16 10.86 0.96
N LEU A 30 -18.24 10.30 0.21
CA LEU A 30 -16.82 10.67 0.22
C LEU A 30 -16.51 11.53 -1.01
N HIS A 31 -15.30 12.04 -1.09
CA HIS A 31 -14.84 12.83 -2.22
C HIS A 31 -13.63 12.15 -2.86
N GLN A 32 -13.75 11.83 -4.14
CA GLN A 32 -12.64 11.38 -4.97
C GLN A 32 -11.87 12.59 -5.48
N LEU A 33 -10.56 12.54 -5.31
CA LEU A 33 -9.63 13.48 -5.89
C LEU A 33 -9.34 13.07 -7.34
N SER A 34 -9.77 13.89 -8.28
CA SER A 34 -9.53 13.70 -9.71
C SER A 34 -8.54 14.74 -10.20
N HIS A 35 -7.39 14.27 -10.65
CA HIS A 35 -6.35 15.10 -11.27
C HIS A 35 -5.73 14.31 -12.42
N PRO A 36 -5.52 14.89 -13.63
CA PRO A 36 -5.02 14.16 -14.78
C PRO A 36 -3.75 13.35 -14.51
N MET A 37 -2.78 13.91 -13.77
CA MET A 37 -1.56 13.20 -13.40
C MET A 37 -1.80 12.00 -12.47
N LEU A 38 -2.77 12.09 -11.55
CA LEU A 38 -3.11 10.98 -10.67
C LEU A 38 -3.80 9.86 -11.47
N MET A 39 -4.70 10.23 -12.38
CA MET A 39 -5.38 9.27 -13.25
C MET A 39 -4.39 8.55 -14.19
N MET A 40 -3.38 9.25 -14.73
CA MET A 40 -2.31 8.62 -15.51
C MET A 40 -1.48 7.61 -14.69
N GLN A 41 -1.38 7.81 -13.38
CA GLN A 41 -0.74 6.87 -12.46
C GLN A 41 -1.70 5.78 -11.95
N GLY A 42 -2.96 5.75 -12.42
CA GLY A 42 -3.98 4.83 -11.97
C GLY A 42 -4.48 5.08 -10.54
N LEU A 43 -4.20 6.26 -9.98
CA LEU A 43 -4.59 6.62 -8.62
C LEU A 43 -5.90 7.40 -8.61
N THR A 44 -6.86 6.95 -7.79
CA THR A 44 -8.16 7.62 -7.59
C THR A 44 -8.45 7.82 -6.10
N PRO A 45 -7.59 8.56 -5.37
CA PRO A 45 -7.69 8.61 -3.93
C PRO A 45 -9.01 9.25 -3.49
N VAL A 46 -9.62 8.67 -2.47
CA VAL A 46 -10.88 9.10 -1.88
C VAL A 46 -10.68 9.49 -0.42
N PHE A 47 -11.40 10.52 0.01
CA PHE A 47 -11.36 10.96 1.39
C PHE A 47 -12.70 11.49 1.87
N GLY A 48 -12.94 11.48 3.18
CA GLY A 48 -14.13 12.04 3.80
C GLY A 48 -14.42 11.41 5.16
N CYS A 49 -15.61 11.67 5.70
CA CYS A 49 -16.03 11.10 6.98
C CYS A 49 -17.17 10.10 6.78
N ALA A 50 -17.08 8.92 7.40
CA ALA A 50 -18.15 7.93 7.46
C ALA A 50 -18.12 7.18 8.80
N ASP A 51 -19.29 6.92 9.38
CA ASP A 51 -19.45 6.23 10.67
C ASP A 51 -18.61 6.82 11.82
N GLY A 52 -18.39 8.14 11.83
CA GLY A 52 -17.58 8.82 12.85
C GLY A 52 -16.05 8.76 12.63
N TYR A 53 -15.60 8.15 11.54
CA TYR A 53 -14.18 8.06 11.17
C TYR A 53 -13.85 8.96 9.99
N PHE A 54 -12.67 9.57 10.00
CA PHE A 54 -12.06 10.13 8.79
C PHE A 54 -11.39 9.01 8.01
N ILE A 55 -11.75 8.88 6.74
CA ILE A 55 -11.27 7.81 5.84
C ILE A 55 -10.45 8.46 4.74
N PHE A 56 -9.31 7.84 4.43
CA PHE A 56 -8.49 8.11 3.26
C PHE A 56 -8.12 6.77 2.63
N ALA A 57 -8.37 6.60 1.33
CA ALA A 57 -8.08 5.35 0.63
C ALA A 57 -7.72 5.59 -0.84
N GLY A 58 -7.10 4.60 -1.48
CA GLY A 58 -6.71 4.68 -2.90
C GLY A 58 -7.86 4.53 -3.89
N SER A 59 -9.03 4.05 -3.47
CA SER A 59 -10.20 3.86 -4.33
C SER A 59 -11.52 3.80 -3.53
N PRO A 60 -12.67 4.19 -4.13
CA PRO A 60 -13.99 4.06 -3.51
C PRO A 60 -14.37 2.62 -3.13
N GLU A 61 -14.02 1.66 -3.98
CA GLU A 61 -14.35 0.24 -3.81
C GLU A 61 -13.70 -0.33 -2.56
N THR A 62 -12.44 0.07 -2.29
CA THR A 62 -11.71 -0.30 -1.09
C THR A 62 -12.44 0.21 0.16
N VAL A 63 -12.88 1.47 0.16
CA VAL A 63 -13.62 2.02 1.30
C VAL A 63 -14.94 1.28 1.51
N LYS A 64 -15.69 1.03 0.44
CA LYS A 64 -16.96 0.29 0.51
C LYS A 64 -16.74 -1.10 1.10
N LYS A 65 -15.70 -1.81 0.67
CA LYS A 65 -15.31 -3.13 1.20
C LYS A 65 -14.94 -3.06 2.67
N CYS A 66 -14.13 -2.08 3.09
CA CYS A 66 -13.76 -1.87 4.49
C CYS A 66 -14.98 -1.56 5.37
N LEU A 67 -15.88 -0.68 4.93
CA LEU A 67 -17.11 -0.34 5.66
C LEU A 67 -18.06 -1.54 5.77
N LEU A 68 -18.22 -2.34 4.70
CA LEU A 68 -19.01 -3.56 4.75
C LEU A 68 -18.40 -4.60 5.69
N THR A 69 -17.07 -4.73 5.68
CA THR A 69 -16.34 -5.64 6.58
C THR A 69 -16.49 -5.22 8.04
N ALA A 70 -16.37 -3.92 8.33
CA ALA A 70 -16.57 -3.38 9.68
C ALA A 70 -17.99 -3.60 10.21
N ARG A 71 -19.00 -3.63 9.31
CA ARG A 71 -20.41 -3.92 9.64
C ARG A 71 -20.73 -5.43 9.68
N GLY A 72 -19.75 -6.31 9.47
CA GLY A 72 -19.96 -7.76 9.40
C GLY A 72 -20.74 -8.24 8.17
N LYS A 73 -20.87 -7.40 7.14
CA LYS A 73 -21.60 -7.69 5.89
C LYS A 73 -20.71 -8.16 4.74
N HIS A 74 -19.40 -8.25 4.99
CA HIS A 74 -18.41 -8.75 4.05
C HIS A 74 -17.41 -9.60 4.82
N ALA A 75 -16.89 -10.66 4.17
CA ALA A 75 -15.88 -11.53 4.77
C ALA A 75 -14.67 -10.72 5.24
N ASN A 76 -14.23 -10.95 6.47
CA ASN A 76 -13.04 -10.31 7.02
C ASN A 76 -11.77 -11.10 6.63
N ILE A 77 -10.60 -10.57 6.98
CA ILE A 77 -9.32 -11.21 6.63
C ILE A 77 -9.15 -12.60 7.24
N THR A 78 -9.79 -12.91 8.37
CA THR A 78 -9.71 -14.23 9.01
C THR A 78 -10.35 -15.34 8.18
N GLU A 79 -11.19 -14.98 7.19
CA GLU A 79 -11.76 -15.92 6.24
C GLU A 79 -10.86 -16.22 5.04
N SER A 80 -9.83 -15.40 4.81
CA SER A 80 -8.90 -15.56 3.69
C SER A 80 -8.07 -16.85 3.83
N ALA A 81 -7.99 -17.64 2.76
CA ALA A 81 -7.11 -18.82 2.70
C ALA A 81 -5.64 -18.44 3.00
N ALA A 82 -5.17 -17.32 2.45
CA ALA A 82 -3.81 -16.82 2.70
C ALA A 82 -3.57 -16.50 4.18
N TRP A 83 -4.57 -15.96 4.89
CA TRP A 83 -4.50 -15.72 6.33
C TRP A 83 -4.56 -17.02 7.14
N LYS A 84 -5.47 -17.94 6.78
CA LYS A 84 -5.60 -19.26 7.43
C LYS A 84 -4.32 -20.09 7.28
N ALA A 85 -3.57 -19.90 6.20
CA ALA A 85 -2.25 -20.50 6.00
C ALA A 85 -1.18 -19.90 6.93
N GLN A 86 -1.42 -18.71 7.51
CA GLN A 86 -0.57 -18.18 8.57
C GLN A 86 -0.90 -18.92 9.87
N ALA A 87 0.10 -19.37 10.62
CA ALA A 87 -0.09 -19.99 11.94
C ALA A 87 -0.54 -19.00 13.03
N LEU A 88 -1.31 -17.97 12.64
CA LEU A 88 -1.70 -16.82 13.45
C LEU A 88 -3.22 -16.61 13.35
N MET A 89 -3.98 -17.40 14.12
CA MET A 89 -5.42 -17.19 14.29
C MET A 89 -5.68 -16.51 15.63
N PRO A 90 -6.20 -15.27 15.66
CA PRO A 90 -6.51 -14.60 16.91
C PRO A 90 -7.63 -15.33 17.65
N LYS A 91 -7.51 -15.41 18.98
CA LYS A 91 -8.56 -15.92 19.86
C LYS A 91 -9.22 -14.74 20.57
N GLY A 92 -10.52 -14.55 20.39
CA GLY A 92 -11.30 -13.49 21.04
C GLY A 92 -11.43 -12.21 20.21
N ALA A 93 -11.81 -11.12 20.88
CA ALA A 93 -11.99 -9.81 20.24
C ALA A 93 -10.65 -9.22 19.81
N VAL A 94 -10.55 -8.82 18.54
CA VAL A 94 -9.32 -8.30 17.95
C VAL A 94 -9.46 -6.82 17.69
N ASN A 95 -8.46 -6.04 18.09
CA ASN A 95 -8.44 -4.60 17.85
C ASN A 95 -7.84 -4.30 16.49
N THR A 96 -6.73 -4.95 16.15
CA THR A 96 -6.02 -4.72 14.88
C THR A 96 -5.54 -6.05 14.30
N ILE A 97 -5.69 -6.21 12.99
CA ILE A 97 -5.12 -7.33 12.22
C ILE A 97 -4.41 -6.73 11.02
N ALA A 98 -3.18 -7.16 10.75
CA ALA A 98 -2.40 -6.77 9.59
C ALA A 98 -1.81 -8.00 8.91
N PHE A 99 -1.90 -8.01 7.59
CA PHE A 99 -1.27 -8.99 6.73
C PHE A 99 -0.56 -8.28 5.60
N THR A 100 0.68 -8.65 5.35
CA THR A 100 1.47 -8.13 4.25
C THR A 100 2.00 -9.32 3.46
N ASN A 101 1.58 -9.46 2.21
CA ASN A 101 2.25 -10.36 1.28
C ASN A 101 3.56 -9.70 0.87
N GLN A 102 4.67 -10.41 1.06
CA GLN A 102 6.02 -9.94 0.74
C GLN A 102 6.68 -10.79 -0.34
N SER A 103 5.93 -11.70 -0.98
CA SER A 103 6.45 -12.61 -1.98
C SER A 103 7.05 -11.89 -3.18
N ASP A 104 6.57 -10.68 -3.46
CA ASP A 104 7.03 -9.78 -4.53
C ASP A 104 7.88 -8.60 -4.03
N MET A 105 8.28 -8.59 -2.75
CA MET A 105 8.91 -7.42 -2.14
C MET A 105 10.20 -7.01 -2.86
N ALA A 106 10.99 -7.97 -3.36
CA ALA A 106 12.18 -7.69 -4.14
C ALA A 106 11.85 -6.94 -5.44
N ARG A 107 10.82 -7.40 -6.15
CA ARG A 107 10.31 -6.79 -7.39
C ARG A 107 9.74 -5.41 -7.14
N GLU A 108 8.94 -5.25 -6.09
CA GLU A 108 8.38 -3.96 -5.67
C GLU A 108 9.48 -2.97 -5.29
N LEU A 109 10.49 -3.42 -4.53
CA LEU A 109 11.61 -2.59 -4.13
C LEU A 109 12.47 -2.17 -5.33
N GLN A 110 12.71 -3.07 -6.28
CA GLN A 110 13.39 -2.74 -7.54
C GLN A 110 12.59 -1.72 -8.37
N ALA A 111 11.27 -1.90 -8.47
CA ALA A 111 10.39 -0.95 -9.15
C ALA A 111 10.40 0.41 -8.45
N ALA A 112 10.41 0.44 -7.12
CA ALA A 112 10.52 1.66 -6.32
C ALA A 112 11.86 2.37 -6.55
N ILE A 113 12.98 1.65 -6.49
CA ILE A 113 14.33 2.18 -6.76
C ILE A 113 14.40 2.75 -8.18
N THR A 114 13.84 2.05 -9.17
CA THR A 114 13.80 2.49 -10.57
C THR A 114 12.96 3.75 -10.72
N SER A 115 11.79 3.78 -10.10
CA SER A 115 10.88 4.93 -10.13
C SER A 115 11.50 6.16 -9.46
N MET A 116 12.19 5.97 -8.33
CA MET A 116 12.95 7.04 -7.67
C MET A 116 14.08 7.56 -8.54
N THR A 117 14.79 6.66 -9.24
CA THR A 117 15.88 7.04 -10.15
C THR A 117 15.36 7.87 -11.31
N MET A 118 14.24 7.47 -11.93
CA MET A 118 13.58 8.26 -12.97
C MET A 118 13.08 9.60 -12.42
N GLY A 119 12.43 9.62 -11.25
CA GLY A 119 11.94 10.83 -10.61
C GLY A 119 13.07 11.83 -10.32
N ILE A 120 14.22 11.34 -9.86
CA ILE A 120 15.44 12.14 -9.69
C ILE A 120 15.89 12.75 -11.03
N GLY A 121 15.90 11.96 -12.11
CA GLY A 121 16.25 12.45 -13.46
C GLY A 121 15.30 13.55 -13.93
N PHE A 122 13.99 13.37 -13.75
CA PHE A 122 13.00 14.40 -14.08
C PHE A 122 13.16 15.67 -13.24
N LEU A 123 13.46 15.56 -11.95
CA LEU A 123 13.73 16.72 -11.10
C LEU A 123 14.96 17.51 -11.57
N GLN A 124 16.01 16.83 -12.03
CA GLN A 124 17.20 17.49 -12.57
C GLN A 124 16.92 18.25 -13.87
N ILE A 125 16.04 17.72 -14.73
CA ILE A 125 15.68 18.37 -15.99
C ILE A 125 14.66 19.50 -15.77
N GLY A 126 13.65 19.27 -14.92
CA GLY A 126 12.53 20.19 -14.70
C GLY A 126 12.79 21.31 -13.68
N ALA A 127 13.83 21.18 -12.85
CA ALA A 127 14.19 22.16 -11.83
C ALA A 127 15.71 22.44 -11.86
N PRO A 128 16.24 23.12 -12.89
CA PRO A 128 17.68 23.37 -13.02
C PRO A 128 18.26 24.23 -11.88
N ASN A 129 17.41 24.96 -11.15
CA ASN A 129 17.79 25.87 -10.07
C ASN A 129 17.51 25.31 -8.66
N LEU A 130 17.61 24.00 -8.48
CA LEU A 130 17.49 23.41 -7.14
C LEU A 130 18.58 23.95 -6.19
N PRO A 131 18.27 24.17 -4.89
CA PRO A 131 19.25 24.58 -3.91
C PRO A 131 20.46 23.64 -3.88
N PRO A 132 21.69 24.14 -3.60
CA PRO A 132 22.90 23.32 -3.58
C PRO A 132 22.80 22.09 -2.65
N GLU A 133 22.08 22.21 -1.55
CA GLU A 133 21.83 21.09 -0.61
C GLU A 133 20.99 19.98 -1.25
N ALA A 134 19.93 20.35 -1.98
CA ALA A 134 19.09 19.39 -2.70
C ALA A 134 19.88 18.69 -3.82
N GLN A 135 20.73 19.43 -4.55
CA GLN A 135 21.59 18.85 -5.59
C GLN A 135 22.58 17.83 -5.02
N ARG A 136 23.16 18.12 -3.84
CA ARG A 136 24.06 17.17 -3.13
C ARG A 136 23.32 15.91 -2.70
N LEU A 137 22.13 16.04 -2.13
CA LEU A 137 21.30 14.90 -1.73
C LEU A 137 20.93 14.03 -2.93
N ILE A 138 20.50 14.65 -4.02
CA ILE A 138 20.16 13.96 -5.27
C ILE A 138 21.37 13.21 -5.83
N SER A 139 22.54 13.87 -5.87
CA SER A 139 23.78 13.26 -6.35
C SER A 139 24.23 12.08 -5.48
N ALA A 140 24.04 12.17 -4.15
CA ALA A 140 24.34 11.09 -3.23
C ALA A 140 23.37 9.91 -3.43
N ALA A 141 22.08 10.18 -3.55
CA ALA A 141 21.05 9.17 -3.80
C ALA A 141 21.33 8.42 -5.12
N ALA A 142 21.64 9.15 -6.20
CA ALA A 142 21.96 8.55 -7.50
C ALA A 142 23.16 7.60 -7.47
N ARG A 143 24.13 7.81 -6.56
CA ARG A 143 25.29 6.90 -6.38
C ARG A 143 24.98 5.67 -5.53
N ILE A 144 24.01 5.77 -4.62
CA ILE A 144 23.66 4.71 -3.68
C ILE A 144 22.60 3.77 -4.28
N LEU A 145 21.60 4.31 -4.97
CA LEU A 145 20.46 3.55 -5.49
C LEU A 145 20.88 2.33 -6.34
N PRO A 146 21.83 2.41 -7.28
CA PRO A 146 22.26 1.23 -8.06
C PRO A 146 22.91 0.14 -7.19
N LYS A 147 23.55 0.52 -6.08
CA LYS A 147 24.19 -0.43 -5.14
C LYS A 147 23.16 -1.15 -4.27
N LEU A 148 21.95 -0.62 -4.14
CA LEU A 148 20.86 -1.25 -3.42
C LEU A 148 20.12 -2.30 -4.25
N LEU A 149 20.24 -2.28 -5.59
CA LEU A 149 19.57 -3.25 -6.47
C LEU A 149 19.93 -4.72 -6.16
N PRO A 150 21.23 -5.09 -6.01
CA PRO A 150 21.58 -6.47 -5.66
C PRO A 150 21.13 -6.86 -4.24
N VAL A 151 20.98 -5.89 -3.34
CA VAL A 151 20.44 -6.13 -1.99
C VAL A 151 18.95 -6.42 -2.07
N ALA A 152 18.21 -5.64 -2.86
CA ALA A 152 16.78 -5.83 -3.09
C ALA A 152 16.47 -7.22 -3.66
N GLU A 153 17.27 -7.69 -4.63
CA GLU A 153 17.17 -9.04 -5.19
C GLU A 153 17.35 -10.13 -4.11
N LYS A 154 18.36 -9.96 -3.24
CA LYS A 154 18.59 -10.88 -2.13
C LYS A 154 17.53 -10.84 -1.04
N MET A 155 16.62 -9.85 -1.02
CA MET A 155 15.51 -9.80 -0.08
C MET A 155 14.30 -10.65 -0.52
N ASN A 156 14.42 -11.41 -1.61
CA ASN A 156 13.31 -12.21 -2.14
C ASN A 156 12.92 -13.44 -1.30
N PHE A 157 13.51 -13.63 -0.11
CA PHE A 157 13.22 -14.76 0.78
C PHE A 157 12.01 -14.54 1.70
N PHE A 158 11.49 -13.31 1.81
CA PHE A 158 10.28 -13.04 2.58
C PHE A 158 9.04 -13.53 1.82
N LYS A 159 8.11 -14.17 2.54
CA LYS A 159 6.84 -14.66 1.98
C LYS A 159 5.68 -13.78 2.43
N SER A 160 5.52 -13.64 3.74
CA SER A 160 4.47 -12.80 4.31
C SER A 160 4.76 -12.45 5.76
N THR A 161 4.22 -11.32 6.21
CA THR A 161 4.13 -10.98 7.63
C THR A 161 2.66 -10.95 8.02
N ALA A 162 2.34 -11.51 9.18
CA ALA A 162 1.02 -11.42 9.77
C ALA A 162 1.16 -10.95 11.22
N SER A 163 0.34 -9.99 11.64
CA SER A 163 0.27 -9.59 13.03
C SER A 163 -1.15 -9.29 13.47
N TYR A 164 -1.43 -9.49 14.74
CA TYR A 164 -2.65 -9.00 15.36
C TYR A 164 -2.37 -8.45 16.75
N THR A 165 -3.21 -7.52 17.16
CA THR A 165 -3.14 -6.87 18.46
C THR A 165 -4.48 -7.02 19.17
N ILE A 166 -4.42 -7.44 20.43
CA ILE A 166 -5.55 -7.52 21.34
C ILE A 166 -5.30 -6.63 22.55
N TYR A 167 -6.37 -6.01 23.06
CA TYR A 167 -6.38 -5.34 24.35
C TYR A 167 -7.15 -6.21 25.35
N GLY A 168 -6.48 -6.68 26.39
CA GLY A 168 -7.07 -7.55 27.40
C GLY A 168 -6.29 -7.52 28.71
N GLY A 169 -6.99 -7.60 29.85
CA GLY A 169 -6.34 -7.61 31.17
C GLY A 169 -5.57 -6.32 31.51
N GLY A 170 -5.93 -5.18 30.89
CA GLY A 170 -5.24 -3.90 31.10
C GLY A 170 -3.96 -3.72 30.29
N ALA A 171 -3.65 -4.61 29.36
CA ALA A 171 -2.45 -4.53 28.52
C ALA A 171 -2.75 -4.77 27.03
N TRP A 172 -1.93 -4.14 26.19
CA TRP A 172 -1.87 -4.40 24.75
C TRP A 172 -0.92 -5.58 24.48
N THR A 173 -1.41 -6.61 23.81
CA THR A 173 -0.59 -7.75 23.38
C THR A 173 -0.61 -7.83 21.86
N THR A 174 0.57 -7.77 21.25
CA THR A 174 0.74 -7.97 19.80
C THR A 174 1.43 -9.30 19.56
N ARG A 175 0.88 -10.11 18.66
CA ARG A 175 1.55 -11.31 18.12
C ARG A 175 1.87 -11.06 16.66
N SER A 176 3.08 -11.41 16.26
CA SER A 176 3.56 -11.26 14.89
C SER A 176 4.25 -12.55 14.46
N VAL A 177 3.99 -12.96 13.22
CA VAL A 177 4.63 -14.10 12.56
C VAL A 177 5.19 -13.60 11.24
N GLN A 178 6.47 -13.88 11.01
CA GLN A 178 7.14 -13.65 9.74
C GLN A 178 7.37 -15.00 9.07
N ASN A 179 6.83 -15.17 7.88
CA ASN A 179 7.04 -16.35 7.06
C ASN A 179 8.09 -16.08 6.00
N TYR A 180 8.90 -17.11 5.75
CA TYR A 180 9.97 -17.12 4.77
C TYR A 180 9.68 -18.18 3.71
N LYS A 181 10.16 -17.94 2.48
CA LYS A 181 10.12 -18.95 1.42
C LYS A 181 11.04 -20.10 1.79
N SER A 182 10.63 -21.32 1.48
CA SER A 182 11.48 -22.50 1.64
C SER A 182 12.68 -22.43 0.69
N PRO A 183 13.82 -23.08 1.02
CA PRO A 183 14.97 -23.12 0.12
C PRO A 183 14.65 -23.67 -1.28
N ALA A 184 13.70 -24.61 -1.38
CA ALA A 184 13.24 -25.15 -2.64
C ALA A 184 12.46 -24.13 -3.49
N GLU A 185 11.64 -23.29 -2.86
CA GLU A 185 10.94 -22.18 -3.53
C GLU A 185 11.93 -21.12 -4.04
N VAL A 186 12.97 -20.80 -3.26
CA VAL A 186 14.00 -19.82 -3.66
C VAL A 186 14.80 -20.33 -4.85
N LYS A 187 15.25 -21.60 -4.82
CA LYS A 187 16.04 -22.18 -5.91
C LYS A 187 15.28 -22.21 -7.25
N LYS A 188 13.98 -22.51 -7.22
CA LYS A 188 13.14 -22.46 -8.43
C LYS A 188 13.08 -21.08 -9.08
N LEU A 189 13.13 -20.01 -8.27
CA LEU A 189 13.12 -18.63 -8.75
C LEU A 189 14.48 -18.22 -9.34
N GLU A 190 15.58 -18.69 -8.76
CA GLU A 190 16.94 -18.43 -9.26
C GLU A 190 17.20 -19.14 -10.59
N ASP A 191 16.67 -20.36 -10.76
CA ASP A 191 16.85 -21.17 -11.98
C ASP A 191 16.02 -20.68 -13.19
N GLY A 192 15.43 -19.47 -13.12
CA GLY A 192 14.64 -18.89 -14.21
C GLY A 192 13.33 -19.63 -14.47
N GLY A 193 12.86 -20.42 -13.51
CA GLY A 193 11.55 -21.05 -13.57
C GLY A 193 10.47 -19.97 -13.59
N VAL A 194 9.97 -19.66 -14.78
CA VAL A 194 8.72 -18.91 -14.95
C VAL A 194 7.67 -19.70 -14.19
N GLY A 195 7.33 -19.23 -12.99
CA GLY A 195 6.29 -19.80 -12.16
C GLY A 195 4.97 -19.65 -12.90
N GLY A 196 4.60 -20.67 -13.67
CA GLY A 196 3.23 -20.83 -14.14
C GLY A 196 2.33 -21.01 -12.91
N ASP A 197 1.40 -20.07 -12.73
CA ASP A 197 0.30 -20.07 -11.77
C ASP A 197 -0.74 -21.19 -12.06
N ASP A 198 -0.29 -22.41 -12.38
CA ASP A 198 -1.17 -23.51 -12.81
C ASP A 198 -1.53 -24.51 -11.69
N ALA A 199 -1.39 -24.14 -10.41
CA ALA A 199 -1.60 -25.10 -9.32
C ALA A 199 -2.71 -24.76 -8.31
N ASP A 200 -3.52 -23.70 -8.50
CA ASP A 200 -4.55 -23.34 -7.50
C ASP A 200 -5.93 -22.95 -8.09
N SER A 201 -6.22 -23.29 -9.35
CA SER A 201 -7.55 -23.09 -9.96
C SER A 201 -8.47 -24.31 -9.85
N ALA A 202 -8.17 -25.27 -8.96
CA ALA A 202 -9.03 -26.39 -8.65
C ALA A 202 -9.18 -26.58 -7.14
N MET A 203 -10.00 -25.75 -6.50
CA MET A 203 -10.82 -26.10 -5.32
C MET A 203 -11.87 -25.03 -5.01
#